data_AF-A0AAV5NU24-F1
#
_entry.id   AF-A0AAV5NU24-F1
#
_cell.length_a   1.000
_cell.length_b   1.000
_cell.length_c   1.000
_cell.angle_alpha   90.00
_cell.angle_beta   90.00
_cell.angle_gamma   90.00
#
_symmetry.space_group_name_H-M   'P 1'
#
loop_
_entity.id
_entity.type
_entity.pdbx_description
1 polymer ?
#
loop_
_entity_poly.entity_id
_entity_poly.type
_entity_poly.pdbx_seq_one_letter_code
_entity_poly.pdbx_strand_id
1 'polypeptide(L)'
;MERLRDLKGFGPKSEEILAQVDVHSVEDFLNTDSYELYARLKTKVKGTGLNSIYAIMGAKENVDWRAIAKSRKTEILMRLDEMGLAPK
;
A
#
# COMPACT_ATOMS: atom_id res chain seq x y z
N MET A 1 22.06 1.22 0.11
CA MET A 1 20.85 1.90 0.60
C MET A 1 19.70 1.32 -0.19
N GLU A 2 18.75 0.67 0.48
CA GLU A 2 17.62 0.01 -0.18
C GLU A 2 16.66 1.05 -0.76
N ARG A 3 16.04 0.74 -1.91
CA ARG A 3 15.07 1.63 -2.55
C ARG A 3 13.67 1.05 -2.50
N LEU A 4 12.67 1.92 -2.56
CA LEU A 4 11.26 1.52 -2.61
C LEU A 4 10.97 0.56 -3.77
N ARG A 5 11.53 0.82 -4.95
CA ARG A 5 11.34 -0.06 -6.12
C ARG A 5 11.88 -1.48 -5.95
N ASP A 6 12.75 -1.71 -4.97
CA ASP A 6 13.37 -3.01 -4.72
C ASP A 6 12.62 -3.83 -3.66
N LEU A 7 11.65 -3.22 -2.97
CA LEU A 7 10.79 -3.91 -2.00
C LEU A 7 9.91 -4.96 -2.69
N LYS A 8 9.60 -6.05 -1.99
CA LYS A 8 8.84 -7.16 -2.55
C LYS A 8 7.45 -6.72 -3.01
N GLY A 9 7.15 -6.98 -4.28
CA GLY A 9 5.88 -6.57 -4.91
C GLY A 9 5.88 -5.13 -5.41
N PHE A 10 6.96 -4.38 -5.23
CA PHE A 10 7.16 -3.05 -5.82
C PHE A 10 8.02 -3.12 -7.08
N GLY A 11 8.05 -1.99 -7.78
CA GLY A 11 8.88 -1.73 -8.94
C GLY A 11 8.98 -0.22 -9.18
N PRO A 12 9.58 0.23 -10.29
CA PRO A 12 9.74 1.65 -10.58
C PRO A 12 8.42 2.43 -10.51
N LYS A 13 7.32 1.82 -10.96
CA LYS A 13 6.01 2.48 -10.92
C LYS A 13 5.48 2.69 -9.50
N SER A 14 5.71 1.74 -8.60
CA SER A 14 5.32 1.88 -7.19
C SER A 14 6.06 3.04 -6.54
N GLU A 15 7.36 3.19 -6.82
CA GLU A 15 8.17 4.29 -6.31
C GLU A 15 7.69 5.66 -6.83
N GLU A 16 7.36 5.77 -8.12
CA GLU A 16 6.75 6.99 -8.69
C GLU A 16 5.39 7.33 -8.05
N ILE A 17 4.59 6.31 -7.71
CA ILE A 17 3.28 6.47 -7.08
C ILE A 17 3.43 6.91 -5.63
N LEU A 18 4.36 6.32 -4.88
CA LEU A 18 4.65 6.67 -3.50
C LEU A 18 5.18 8.10 -3.37
N ALA A 19 6.00 8.55 -4.32
CA ALA A 19 6.47 9.93 -4.36
C ALA A 19 5.33 10.96 -4.52
N GLN A 20 4.17 10.60 -5.11
CA GLN A 20 3.01 11.49 -5.22
C GLN A 20 2.26 11.71 -3.89
N VAL A 21 2.52 10.84 -2.90
CA VAL A 21 1.96 10.92 -1.54
C VAL A 21 3.06 11.20 -0.50
N ASP A 22 4.13 11.85 -0.96
CA ASP A 22 5.23 12.35 -0.13
C ASP A 22 6.05 11.23 0.55
N VAL A 23 6.03 10.01 0.00
CA VAL A 23 6.84 8.87 0.47
C VAL A 23 8.07 8.68 -0.42
N HIS A 24 9.25 8.98 0.11
CA HIS A 24 10.50 9.06 -0.68
C HIS A 24 11.59 8.08 -0.28
N SER A 25 11.45 7.38 0.85
CA SER A 25 12.45 6.44 1.34
C SER A 25 11.81 5.18 1.91
N VAL A 26 12.61 4.10 2.00
CA VAL A 26 12.17 2.85 2.63
C VAL A 26 11.82 3.08 4.11
N GLU A 27 12.59 3.91 4.81
CA GLU A 27 12.33 4.26 6.20
C GLU A 27 10.96 4.95 6.38
N ASP A 28 10.68 5.95 5.55
CA ASP A 28 9.41 6.68 5.57
C ASP A 28 8.22 5.75 5.24
N PHE A 29 8.40 4.89 4.23
CA PHE A 29 7.40 3.88 3.88
C PHE A 29 7.12 2.91 5.03
N LEU A 30 8.16 2.42 5.71
CA LEU A 30 8.02 1.50 6.84
C LEU A 30 7.39 2.16 8.07
N ASN A 31 7.65 3.45 8.29
CA ASN A 31 7.14 4.21 9.43
C ASN A 31 5.72 4.75 9.23
N THR A 32 5.23 4.87 7.99
CA THR A 32 3.86 5.31 7.70
C THR A 32 2.88 4.16 7.93
N ASP A 33 1.69 4.37 8.49
CA ASP A 33 0.67 3.29 8.58
C ASP A 33 0.17 2.84 7.19
N SER A 34 -0.14 1.54 7.03
CA SER A 34 -0.55 0.98 5.73
C SER A 34 -1.91 1.49 5.24
N TYR A 35 -2.86 1.68 6.15
CA TYR A 35 -4.18 2.18 5.82
C TYR A 35 -4.16 3.69 5.58
N GLU A 36 -3.38 4.45 6.35
CA GLU A 36 -3.13 5.86 6.08
C GLU A 36 -2.46 6.09 4.73
N LEU A 37 -1.43 5.32 4.40
CA LEU A 37 -0.76 5.40 3.10
C LEU A 37 -1.73 5.08 1.96
N TYR A 38 -2.54 4.04 2.11
CA TYR A 38 -3.60 3.72 1.15
C TYR A 38 -4.60 4.88 1.01
N ALA A 39 -5.02 5.52 2.11
CA ALA A 39 -5.92 6.66 2.07
C ALA A 39 -5.33 7.83 1.26
N ARG A 40 -4.06 8.18 1.51
CA ARG A 40 -3.34 9.23 0.76
C ARG A 40 -3.31 8.90 -0.73
N LEU A 41 -3.00 7.65 -1.09
CA LEU A 41 -2.99 7.18 -2.47
C LEU A 41 -4.38 7.21 -3.11
N LYS A 42 -5.42 6.82 -2.36
CA LYS A 42 -6.80 6.80 -2.84
C LYS A 42 -7.28 8.21 -3.20
N THR A 43 -6.85 9.21 -2.44
CA THR A 43 -7.17 10.62 -2.68
C THR A 43 -6.36 11.22 -3.83
N LYS A 44 -5.05 10.99 -3.90
CA LYS A 44 -4.16 11.66 -4.86
C LYS A 44 -3.94 10.92 -6.18
N VAL A 45 -4.02 9.59 -6.19
CA VAL A 45 -3.62 8.75 -7.32
C VAL A 45 -4.83 8.04 -7.92
N LYS A 46 -5.20 8.43 -9.14
CA LYS A 46 -6.28 7.79 -9.90
C LYS A 46 -5.97 6.31 -10.13
N GLY A 47 -6.99 5.47 -9.98
CA GLY A 47 -6.84 4.02 -10.15
C GLY A 47 -6.32 3.28 -8.91
N THR A 48 -6.07 3.97 -7.79
CA THR A 48 -5.79 3.30 -6.51
C THR A 48 -6.98 2.44 -6.10
N GLY A 49 -6.72 1.14 -5.97
CA GLY A 49 -7.72 0.12 -5.67
C GLY A 49 -7.19 -0.87 -4.63
N LEU A 50 -7.97 -1.91 -4.35
CA LEU A 50 -7.69 -2.85 -3.26
C LEU A 50 -6.31 -3.54 -3.37
N ASN A 51 -5.80 -3.73 -4.59
CA ASN A 51 -4.45 -4.27 -4.79
C ASN A 51 -3.34 -3.37 -4.22
N SER A 52 -3.57 -2.05 -4.15
CA SER A 52 -2.59 -1.12 -3.59
C SER A 52 -2.33 -1.39 -2.12
N ILE A 53 -3.37 -1.63 -1.30
CA ILE A 53 -3.18 -1.92 0.12
C ILE A 53 -2.54 -3.30 0.35
N TYR A 54 -2.87 -4.29 -0.47
CA TYR A 54 -2.18 -5.59 -0.42
C TYR A 54 -0.70 -5.49 -0.76
N ALA A 55 -0.36 -4.69 -1.78
CA ALA A 55 1.02 -4.44 -2.16
C ALA A 55 1.79 -3.71 -1.05
N ILE A 56 1.18 -2.70 -0.42
CA ILE A 56 1.79 -1.97 0.70
C ILE A 56 2.10 -2.92 1.86
N MET A 57 1.11 -3.70 2.30
CA MET A 57 1.29 -4.66 3.41
C MET A 57 2.30 -5.75 3.04
N GLY A 58 2.21 -6.31 1.83
CA GLY A 58 3.13 -7.32 1.34
C GLY A 58 4.58 -6.83 1.30
N ALA A 59 4.80 -5.59 0.84
CA ALA A 59 6.13 -4.98 0.82
C ALA A 59 6.69 -4.78 2.23
N LYS A 60 5.88 -4.29 3.18
CA LYS A 60 6.32 -4.09 4.59
C LYS A 60 6.61 -5.39 5.32
N GLU A 61 5.79 -6.41 5.09
CA GLU A 61 5.92 -7.74 5.72
C GLU A 61 6.87 -8.66 4.95
N ASN A 62 7.44 -8.20 3.83
CA ASN A 62 8.29 -8.98 2.92
C ASN A 62 7.65 -10.30 2.43
N VAL A 63 6.34 -10.28 2.19
CA VAL A 63 5.54 -11.42 1.68
C VAL A 63 4.93 -11.11 0.31
N ASP A 64 4.52 -12.15 -0.44
CA ASP A 64 3.76 -11.92 -1.66
C ASP A 64 2.40 -11.32 -1.31
N TRP A 65 2.02 -10.22 -1.96
CA TRP A 65 0.74 -9.53 -1.73
C TRP A 65 -0.48 -10.45 -1.92
N ARG A 66 -0.37 -11.51 -2.73
CA ARG A 66 -1.43 -12.52 -2.90
C ARG A 66 -1.69 -13.30 -1.61
N ALA A 67 -0.68 -13.48 -0.77
CA ALA A 67 -0.86 -14.09 0.54
C ALA A 67 -1.73 -13.18 1.42
N ILE A 68 -1.44 -11.88 1.47
CA ILE A 68 -2.26 -10.87 2.18
C ILE A 68 -3.70 -10.87 1.65
N ALA A 69 -3.87 -10.81 0.33
CA ALA A 69 -5.18 -10.81 -0.31
C ALA A 69 -6.00 -12.08 -0.03
N LYS A 70 -5.34 -13.21 0.24
CA LYS A 70 -6.01 -14.47 0.56
C LYS A 70 -6.36 -14.59 2.04
N SER A 71 -5.44 -14.23 2.94
CA SER A 71 -5.60 -14.46 4.38
C SER A 71 -6.30 -13.32 5.12
N ARG A 72 -6.17 -12.07 4.64
CA ARG A 72 -6.56 -10.86 5.39
C ARG A 72 -7.57 -9.96 4.68
N LYS A 73 -8.08 -10.38 3.52
CA LYS A 73 -9.01 -9.56 2.71
C LYS A 73 -10.23 -9.05 3.50
N THR A 74 -10.87 -9.91 4.29
CA THR A 74 -12.06 -9.51 5.07
C THR A 74 -11.73 -8.46 6.11
N GLU A 75 -10.68 -8.67 6.91
CA GLU A 75 -10.16 -7.71 7.90
C GLU A 75 -9.85 -6.36 7.25
N ILE A 76 -9.14 -6.38 6.12
CA ILE A 76 -8.76 -5.16 5.38
C ILE A 76 -10.00 -4.43 4.87
N LEU A 77 -10.98 -5.14 4.29
CA LEU A 77 -12.21 -4.51 3.79
C LEU A 77 -13.03 -3.89 4.92
N MET A 78 -13.18 -4.58 6.06
CA MET A 78 -13.86 -4.03 7.23
C MET A 78 -13.17 -2.75 7.72
N ARG A 79 -11.84 -2.76 7.82
CA ARG A 79 -11.10 -1.57 8.25
C ARG A 79 -11.21 -0.41 7.27
N LEU A 80 -11.19 -0.70 5.96
CA LEU A 80 -11.40 0.32 4.94
C LEU A 80 -12.82 0.87 4.96
N ASP A 81 -13.83 0.05 5.29
CA ASP A 81 -15.21 0.48 5.44
C ASP A 81 -15.39 1.43 6.64
N GLU A 82 -14.79 1.11 7.79
CA GLU A 82 -14.73 1.99 8.96
C GLU A 82 -14.12 3.36 8.63
N MET A 83 -13.17 3.41 7.69
CA MET A 83 -12.53 4.63 7.21
C MET A 83 -13.30 5.33 6.09
N GLY A 84 -14.41 4.78 5.61
CA GLY A 84 -15.15 5.30 4.45
C GLY A 84 -14.42 5.14 3.10
N LEU A 85 -13.46 4.22 3.03
CA LEU A 85 -12.57 3.98 1.88
C LEU A 85 -12.82 2.64 1.17
N ALA A 86 -13.80 1.85 1.64
CA ALA A 86 -14.15 0.60 1.02
C ALA A 86 -14.57 0.82 -0.46
N PRO A 87 -14.02 0.05 -1.41
CA PRO A 87 -14.47 0.11 -2.79
C PRO A 87 -15.94 -0.31 -2.88
N LYS A 88 -16.74 0.50 -3.59
CA LYS A 88 -18.15 0.21 -3.90
C LYS A 88 -18.27 -0.79 -5.05
#